data_AF-R1H1E9-F1
#
_entry.id   AF-R1H1E9-F1
#
_cell.length_a   1.000
_cell.length_b   1.000
_cell.length_c   1.000
_cell.angle_alpha   90.00
_cell.angle_beta   90.00
_cell.angle_gamma   90.00
#
_symmetry.space_group_name_H-M   'P 1'
#
loop_
_entity.id
_entity.type
_entity.pdbx_description
1 polymer ?
#
loop_
_entity_poly.entity_id
_entity_poly.type
_entity_poly.pdbx_seq_one_letter_code
_entity_poly.pdbx_strand_id
1 'polypeptide(L)'
;MAPYISEISISATPKNSPTYVLFFCASAPETGGETPINNSIVLYRQLKEKHPEFIDEIEKKGVKYQLFYANSARHQTASPGSSVLQAYGKHVLDTDDTERARRKIEAEIRRLPTAEWVWENQSETNPLGDLRVWQHLPAVRPHPHTGQPAFFNNAVSRFLNAVAADTLLPPHINKDGVYQPPAFYGDGSLIPREYFDSAVEFIKQTRVLIEWTKGDVVLMDVSYGDIRHEC
;
A
#
# COMPACT_ATOMS: atom_id res chain seq x y z
N MET A 1 15.39 10.60 14.77
CA MET A 1 14.04 10.10 15.13
C MET A 1 13.30 9.80 13.84
N ALA A 2 13.32 8.53 13.39
CA ALA A 2 12.55 8.13 12.21
C ALA A 2 11.07 8.02 12.61
N PRO A 3 10.14 8.70 11.91
CA PRO A 3 8.73 8.58 12.21
C PRO A 3 8.23 7.26 11.61
N TYR A 4 8.41 6.15 12.33
CA TYR A 4 7.79 4.89 11.96
C TYR A 4 6.29 4.97 12.28
N ILE A 5 5.51 5.52 11.34
CA ILE A 5 4.12 5.10 11.19
C ILE A 5 4.20 3.85 10.32
N SER A 6 4.43 2.69 10.94
CA SER A 6 4.18 1.41 10.28
C SER A 6 2.67 1.21 10.24
N GLU A 7 2.00 1.89 9.31
CA GLU A 7 0.62 1.56 8.98
C GLU A 7 0.68 0.21 8.24
N ILE A 8 0.24 -0.86 8.91
CA ILE A 8 0.06 -2.15 8.27
C ILE A 8 -1.23 -2.05 7.47
N SER A 9 -1.16 -1.39 6.31
CA SER A 9 -2.20 -1.50 5.31
C SER A 9 -1.81 -2.64 4.39
N ILE A 10 -2.46 -3.77 4.60
CA ILE A 10 -2.26 -4.96 3.78
C ILE A 10 -2.85 -4.65 2.42
N SER A 11 -1.99 -4.40 1.43
CA SER A 11 -2.40 -4.25 0.03
C SER A 11 -2.77 -5.62 -0.54
N ALA A 12 -3.80 -6.24 0.01
CA ALA A 12 -4.46 -7.35 -0.62
C ALA A 12 -5.67 -6.80 -1.36
N THR A 13 -5.94 -7.34 -2.54
CA THR A 13 -7.26 -7.18 -3.11
C THR A 13 -8.32 -7.69 -2.14
N PRO A 14 -9.49 -7.06 -2.07
CA PRO A 14 -10.52 -7.33 -1.07
C PRO A 14 -10.89 -8.80 -0.89
N LYS A 15 -10.79 -9.60 -1.95
CA LYS A 15 -11.15 -11.01 -1.90
C LYS A 15 -10.20 -11.87 -1.05
N ASN A 16 -8.98 -11.40 -0.79
CA ASN A 16 -7.92 -12.17 -0.12
C ASN A 16 -7.17 -11.37 0.97
N SER A 17 -7.72 -10.28 1.50
CA SER A 17 -7.13 -9.62 2.67
C SER A 17 -7.36 -10.48 3.92
N PRO A 18 -6.34 -10.65 4.79
CA PRO A 18 -6.56 -11.35 6.04
C PRO A 18 -7.60 -10.61 6.87
N THR A 19 -8.43 -11.34 7.59
CA THR A 19 -9.42 -10.78 8.52
C THR A 19 -8.76 -10.39 9.83
N TYR A 20 -7.74 -11.16 10.23
CA TYR A 20 -7.02 -10.96 11.49
C TYR A 20 -5.52 -11.02 11.28
N VAL A 21 -4.80 -10.19 12.02
CA VAL A 21 -3.35 -10.25 12.15
C VAL A 21 -3.00 -10.57 13.60
N LEU A 22 -2.05 -11.47 13.79
CA LEU A 22 -1.49 -11.78 15.10
C LEU A 22 -0.06 -11.28 15.17
N PHE A 23 0.24 -10.53 16.23
CA PHE A 23 1.60 -10.22 16.64
C PHE A 23 1.93 -11.04 17.88
N PHE A 24 3.12 -11.62 17.90
CA PHE A 24 3.64 -12.40 19.04
C PHE A 24 5.03 -11.90 19.41
N CYS A 25 5.21 -11.52 20.67
CA CYS A 25 6.51 -11.12 21.19
C CYS A 25 7.33 -12.35 21.60
N ALA A 26 8.12 -12.88 20.67
CA ALA A 26 9.07 -13.97 20.97
C ALA A 26 10.22 -13.50 21.89
N SER A 27 10.65 -12.25 21.73
CA SER A 27 11.67 -11.58 22.55
C SER A 27 11.32 -10.10 22.64
N ALA A 28 11.28 -9.57 23.86
CA ALA A 28 11.01 -8.16 24.10
C ALA A 28 12.26 -7.31 23.80
N PRO A 29 12.10 -6.12 23.22
CA PRO A 29 13.20 -5.16 23.05
C PRO A 29 13.62 -4.55 24.40
N GLU A 30 14.89 -4.19 24.56
CA GLU A 30 15.38 -3.49 25.75
C GLU A 30 14.95 -2.01 25.78
N THR A 31 14.84 -1.38 24.61
CA THR A 31 14.39 0.00 24.44
C THR A 31 13.63 0.16 23.13
N GLY A 32 12.51 0.89 23.15
CA GLY A 32 11.66 1.10 21.98
C GLY A 32 11.04 -0.21 21.48
N GLY A 33 10.83 -0.33 20.16
CA GLY A 33 10.28 -1.53 19.54
C GLY A 33 8.79 -1.72 19.78
N GLU A 34 8.10 -0.68 20.23
CA GLU A 34 6.65 -0.65 20.34
C GLU A 34 6.01 -0.86 18.98
N THR A 35 4.83 -1.48 18.97
CA THR A 35 4.00 -1.52 17.76
C THR A 35 2.94 -0.44 17.83
N PRO A 36 3.06 0.66 17.04
CA PRO A 36 2.02 1.67 16.98
C PRO A 36 0.81 1.13 16.23
N ILE A 37 -0.35 1.15 16.89
CA ILE A 37 -1.63 0.70 16.34
C ILE A 37 -2.58 1.88 16.29
N ASN A 38 -3.25 2.09 15.16
CA ASN A 38 -4.25 3.15 15.01
C ASN A 38 -5.59 2.58 14.54
N ASN A 39 -6.69 3.26 14.89
CA ASN A 39 -8.04 2.90 14.45
C ASN A 39 -8.45 3.67 13.19
N SER A 40 -8.59 2.98 12.06
CA SER A 40 -8.96 3.57 10.77
C SER A 40 -10.35 4.22 10.73
N ILE A 41 -11.29 3.80 11.59
CA ILE A 41 -12.61 4.43 11.71
C ILE A 41 -12.48 5.78 12.44
N VAL A 42 -11.66 5.83 13.49
CA VAL A 42 -11.38 7.08 14.21
C VAL A 42 -10.66 8.07 13.29
N LEU A 43 -9.66 7.60 12.53
CA LEU A 43 -8.95 8.42 11.54
C LEU A 43 -9.92 8.98 10.49
N TYR A 44 -10.81 8.15 9.95
CA TYR A 44 -11.85 8.60 9.01
C TYR A 44 -12.71 9.72 9.60
N ARG A 45 -13.21 9.54 10.83
CA ARG A 45 -14.07 10.55 11.49
C ARG A 45 -13.36 11.88 11.68
N GLN A 46 -12.13 11.85 12.18
CA GLN A 46 -11.35 13.07 12.41
C GLN A 46 -10.99 13.78 11.10
N LEU A 47 -10.66 13.03 10.05
CA LEU A 47 -10.44 13.59 8.72
C LEU A 47 -11.73 14.18 8.15
N LYS A 48 -12.87 13.52 8.30
CA LYS A 48 -14.16 14.01 7.81
C LYS A 48 -14.62 15.27 8.54
N GLU A 49 -14.36 15.35 9.85
CA GLU A 49 -14.69 16.52 10.66
C GLU A 49 -13.81 17.73 10.29
N LYS A 50 -12.51 17.51 10.06
CA LYS A 50 -11.57 18.60 9.77
C LYS A 50 -11.52 19.01 8.30
N HIS A 51 -11.60 18.04 7.39
CA HIS A 51 -11.45 18.17 5.94
C HIS A 51 -12.58 17.41 5.21
N PRO A 52 -13.85 17.83 5.35
CA PRO A 52 -14.97 17.14 4.72
C PRO A 52 -14.84 17.08 3.19
N GLU A 53 -14.32 18.13 2.56
CA GLU A 53 -14.06 18.19 1.12
C GLU A 53 -13.02 17.15 0.66
N PHE A 54 -11.99 16.90 1.47
CA PHE A 54 -11.02 15.85 1.20
C PHE A 54 -11.67 14.47 1.21
N ILE A 55 -12.48 14.18 2.24
CA ILE A 55 -13.16 12.89 2.35
C ILE A 55 -14.15 12.70 1.22
N ASP A 56 -14.95 13.71 0.89
CA ASP A 56 -15.92 13.63 -0.21
C ASP A 56 -15.22 13.39 -1.56
N GLU A 57 -14.10 14.05 -1.82
CA GLU A 57 -13.33 13.87 -3.07
C GLU A 57 -12.64 12.50 -3.13
N ILE A 58 -12.00 12.06 -2.04
CA ILE A 58 -11.28 10.79 -2.02
C ILE A 58 -12.22 9.58 -2.00
N GLU A 59 -13.44 9.71 -1.45
CA GLU A 59 -14.49 8.70 -1.56
C GLU A 59 -15.00 8.56 -3.00
N LYS A 60 -15.23 9.68 -3.70
CA LYS A 60 -15.69 9.69 -5.10
C LYS A 60 -14.63 9.17 -6.07
N LYS A 61 -13.39 9.65 -5.92
CA LYS A 61 -12.30 9.35 -6.86
C LYS A 61 -11.57 8.05 -6.53
N GLY A 62 -11.55 7.66 -5.26
CA GLY A 62 -10.64 6.62 -4.78
C GLY A 62 -9.17 7.06 -4.83
N VAL A 63 -8.27 6.10 -4.67
CA VAL A 63 -6.81 6.27 -4.67
C VAL A 63 -6.19 5.53 -5.84
N LYS A 64 -5.28 6.19 -6.56
CA LYS A 64 -4.44 5.59 -7.60
C LYS A 64 -3.03 5.37 -7.08
N TYR A 65 -2.55 4.14 -7.16
CA TYR A 65 -1.15 3.78 -6.90
C TYR A 65 -0.41 3.58 -8.21
N GLN A 66 0.83 4.05 -8.28
CA GLN A 66 1.75 3.76 -9.38
C GLN A 66 2.89 2.88 -8.84
N LEU A 67 3.10 1.74 -9.48
CA LEU A 67 4.02 0.69 -9.04
C LEU A 67 4.97 0.38 -10.19
N PHE A 68 6.26 0.37 -9.91
CA PHE A 68 7.29 0.01 -10.87
C PHE A 68 8.05 -1.21 -10.37
N TYR A 69 8.19 -2.20 -11.25
CA TYR A 69 8.85 -3.47 -10.96
C TYR A 69 9.96 -3.68 -11.99
N ALA A 70 11.20 -3.55 -11.55
CA ALA A 70 12.34 -3.89 -12.39
C ALA A 70 12.41 -5.40 -12.63
N ASN A 71 12.75 -5.81 -13.84
CA ASN A 71 13.07 -7.21 -14.13
C ASN A 71 14.45 -7.57 -13.55
N SER A 72 14.43 -7.92 -12.26
CA SER A 72 15.60 -8.35 -11.51
C SER A 72 15.46 -9.79 -11.01
N ALA A 73 16.55 -10.36 -10.53
CA ALA A 73 16.61 -11.74 -10.09
C ALA A 73 15.57 -12.06 -9.00
N ARG A 74 14.87 -13.20 -9.14
CA ARG A 74 13.83 -13.67 -8.21
C ARG A 74 14.29 -13.71 -6.75
N HIS A 75 15.57 -14.00 -6.52
CA HIS A 75 16.16 -14.16 -5.19
C HIS A 75 16.79 -12.88 -4.62
N GLN A 76 16.62 -11.72 -5.26
CA GLN A 76 17.09 -10.47 -4.66
C GLN A 76 16.38 -10.21 -3.32
N THR A 77 17.16 -9.81 -2.32
CA THR A 77 16.68 -9.60 -0.94
C THR A 77 16.71 -8.14 -0.51
N ALA A 78 17.19 -7.24 -1.37
CA ALA A 78 17.35 -5.82 -1.03
C ALA A 78 15.99 -5.13 -0.81
N SER A 79 14.98 -5.49 -1.60
CA SER A 79 13.61 -5.00 -1.44
C SER A 79 12.61 -6.09 -1.81
N PRO A 80 12.22 -6.97 -0.87
CA PRO A 80 11.33 -8.09 -1.16
C PRO A 80 10.02 -7.63 -1.80
N GLY A 81 9.62 -8.27 -2.90
CA GLY A 81 8.38 -7.96 -3.61
C GLY A 81 8.50 -6.81 -4.64
N SER A 82 9.69 -6.24 -4.84
CA SER A 82 9.88 -5.09 -5.76
C SER A 82 10.28 -5.48 -7.19
N SER A 83 10.43 -6.77 -7.49
CA SER A 83 10.76 -7.25 -8.84
C SER A 83 9.54 -7.86 -9.54
N VAL A 84 9.56 -7.88 -10.88
CA VAL A 84 8.48 -8.47 -11.70
C VAL A 84 8.13 -9.87 -11.24
N LEU A 85 9.15 -10.72 -11.05
CA LEU A 85 8.96 -12.13 -10.72
C LEU A 85 8.53 -12.37 -9.28
N GLN A 86 8.89 -11.47 -8.34
CA GLN A 86 8.40 -11.55 -6.96
C GLN A 86 6.95 -11.07 -6.83
N ALA A 87 6.56 -10.04 -7.59
CA ALA A 87 5.22 -9.47 -7.52
C ALA A 87 4.17 -10.29 -8.29
N TYR A 88 4.50 -10.72 -9.52
CA TYR A 88 3.53 -11.37 -10.42
C TYR A 88 4.04 -12.68 -11.04
N GLY A 89 5.26 -13.12 -10.69
CA GLY A 89 5.90 -14.31 -11.26
C GLY A 89 5.59 -15.63 -10.54
N LYS A 90 4.47 -15.72 -9.81
CA LYS A 90 4.09 -16.91 -9.01
C LYS A 90 4.08 -18.20 -9.84
N HIS A 91 3.63 -18.13 -11.08
CA HIS A 91 3.47 -19.29 -11.97
C HIS A 91 4.55 -19.39 -13.07
N VAL A 92 5.49 -18.43 -13.11
CA VAL A 92 6.60 -18.41 -14.07
C VAL A 92 7.66 -19.41 -13.64
N LEU A 93 8.06 -20.26 -14.58
CA LEU A 93 9.10 -21.28 -14.42
C LEU A 93 10.39 -20.84 -15.12
N ASP A 94 11.54 -21.35 -14.67
CA ASP A 94 12.84 -21.03 -15.29
C ASP A 94 12.95 -21.56 -16.74
N THR A 95 12.09 -22.52 -17.11
CA THR A 95 11.99 -23.07 -18.47
C THR A 95 11.03 -22.30 -19.39
N ASP A 96 10.33 -21.29 -18.88
CA ASP A 96 9.45 -20.47 -19.72
C ASP A 96 10.28 -19.55 -20.62
N ASP A 97 9.91 -19.47 -21.89
CA ASP A 97 10.35 -18.38 -22.75
C ASP A 97 9.71 -17.04 -22.32
N THR A 98 10.22 -15.94 -22.87
CA THR A 98 9.76 -14.58 -22.56
C THR A 98 8.25 -14.40 -22.75
N GLU A 99 7.69 -14.96 -23.82
CA GLU A 99 6.27 -14.80 -24.14
C GLU A 99 5.37 -15.55 -23.15
N ARG A 100 5.74 -16.79 -22.81
CA ARG A 100 5.07 -17.60 -21.77
C ARG A 100 5.15 -16.92 -20.42
N ALA A 101 6.32 -16.39 -20.05
CA ALA A 101 6.50 -15.66 -18.80
C ALA A 101 5.58 -14.43 -18.75
N ARG A 102 5.55 -13.60 -19.80
CA ARG A 102 4.64 -12.44 -19.88
C ARG A 102 3.19 -12.85 -19.75
N ARG A 103 2.73 -13.85 -20.51
CA ARG A 103 1.33 -14.32 -20.45
C ARG A 103 0.92 -14.73 -19.04
N LYS A 104 1.80 -15.42 -18.31
CA LYS A 104 1.55 -15.84 -16.92
C LYS A 104 1.52 -14.65 -15.95
N ILE A 105 2.45 -13.70 -16.11
CA ILE A 105 2.50 -12.46 -15.32
C ILE A 105 1.22 -11.64 -15.53
N GLU A 106 0.82 -11.43 -16.78
CA GLU A 106 -0.41 -10.69 -17.09
C GLU A 106 -1.66 -11.41 -16.60
N ALA A 107 -1.68 -12.75 -16.58
CA ALA A 107 -2.77 -13.50 -15.98
C ALA A 107 -2.91 -13.21 -14.48
N GLU A 108 -1.79 -13.05 -13.75
CA GLU A 108 -1.81 -12.64 -12.34
C GLU A 108 -2.25 -11.19 -12.16
N ILE A 109 -1.82 -10.27 -13.03
CA ILE A 109 -2.27 -8.86 -12.99
C ILE A 109 -3.78 -8.76 -13.25
N ARG A 110 -4.33 -9.54 -14.20
CA ARG A 110 -5.78 -9.57 -14.52
C ARG A 110 -6.66 -10.04 -13.35
N ARG A 111 -6.09 -10.65 -12.31
CA ARG A 111 -6.83 -10.97 -11.06
C ARG A 111 -7.18 -9.71 -10.26
N LEU A 112 -6.56 -8.59 -10.59
CA LEU A 112 -6.75 -7.28 -10.00
C LEU A 112 -7.66 -6.46 -10.95
N PRO A 113 -8.97 -6.37 -10.71
CA PRO A 113 -9.93 -5.86 -11.69
C PRO A 113 -9.71 -4.39 -12.05
N THR A 114 -9.02 -3.64 -11.20
CA THR A 114 -8.75 -2.21 -11.36
C THR A 114 -7.30 -1.92 -11.74
N ALA A 115 -6.54 -2.96 -12.13
CA ALA A 115 -5.15 -2.81 -12.51
C ALA A 115 -5.00 -2.52 -14.01
N GLU A 116 -4.17 -1.53 -14.31
CA GLU A 116 -3.67 -1.23 -15.65
C GLU A 116 -2.16 -1.48 -15.64
N TRP A 117 -1.58 -1.90 -16.77
CA TRP A 117 -0.14 -2.14 -16.82
C TRP A 117 0.45 -1.89 -18.20
N VAL A 118 1.74 -1.59 -18.23
CA VAL A 118 2.56 -1.52 -19.44
C VAL A 118 3.93 -2.16 -19.18
N TRP A 119 4.50 -2.73 -20.23
CA TRP A 119 5.89 -3.17 -20.22
C TRP A 119 6.80 -2.03 -20.70
N GLU A 120 7.90 -1.82 -20.01
CA GLU A 120 8.90 -0.78 -20.26
C GLU A 120 10.30 -1.41 -20.39
N ASN A 121 11.28 -0.65 -20.87
CA ASN A 121 12.71 -1.02 -20.86
C ASN A 121 13.04 -2.41 -21.46
N GLN A 122 12.32 -2.81 -22.51
CA GLN A 122 12.60 -4.04 -23.25
C GLN A 122 13.85 -3.86 -24.12
N SER A 123 14.77 -4.83 -24.06
CA SER A 123 15.99 -4.82 -24.86
C SER A 123 16.55 -6.22 -25.06
N GLU A 124 17.64 -6.36 -25.83
CA GLU A 124 18.35 -7.65 -25.98
C GLU A 124 18.83 -8.21 -24.64
N THR A 125 19.22 -7.36 -23.69
CA THR A 125 19.67 -7.74 -22.35
C THR A 125 18.53 -7.79 -21.32
N ASN A 126 17.35 -7.25 -21.64
CA ASN A 126 16.14 -7.31 -20.83
C ASN A 126 14.94 -7.72 -21.70
N PRO A 127 14.90 -8.97 -22.20
CA PRO A 127 13.87 -9.38 -23.14
C PRO A 127 12.47 -9.41 -22.51
N LEU A 128 12.36 -9.65 -21.20
CA LEU A 128 11.08 -9.59 -20.48
C LEU A 128 10.57 -8.15 -20.36
N GLY A 129 11.47 -7.20 -20.08
CA GLY A 129 11.13 -5.81 -19.81
C GLY A 129 10.76 -5.58 -18.34
N ASP A 130 10.82 -4.32 -17.94
CA ASP A 130 10.29 -3.87 -16.65
C ASP A 130 8.77 -3.71 -16.73
N LEU A 131 8.11 -3.73 -15.59
CA LEU A 131 6.66 -3.66 -15.51
C LEU A 131 6.22 -2.44 -14.71
N ARG A 132 5.39 -1.59 -15.32
CA ARG A 132 4.66 -0.54 -14.62
C ARG A 132 3.21 -0.97 -14.45
N VAL A 133 2.69 -0.85 -13.24
CA VAL A 133 1.30 -1.18 -12.88
C VAL A 133 0.66 0.00 -12.17
N TRP A 134 -0.57 0.33 -12.55
CA TRP A 134 -1.45 1.23 -11.81
C TRP A 134 -2.56 0.44 -11.16
N GLN A 135 -2.96 0.85 -9.95
CA GLN A 135 -4.11 0.26 -9.26
C GLN A 135 -5.03 1.37 -8.76
N HIS A 136 -6.31 1.27 -9.11
CA HIS A 136 -7.35 2.15 -8.61
C HIS A 136 -8.12 1.43 -7.50
N LEU A 137 -8.10 1.96 -6.29
CA LEU A 137 -8.71 1.31 -5.13
C LEU A 137 -9.58 2.29 -4.34
N PRO A 138 -10.66 1.82 -3.69
CA PRO A 138 -11.37 2.63 -2.71
C PRO A 138 -10.44 3.17 -1.63
N ALA A 139 -10.62 4.44 -1.26
CA ALA A 139 -9.92 5.05 -0.14
C ALA A 139 -10.55 4.69 1.21
N VAL A 140 -11.88 4.52 1.20
CA VAL A 140 -12.71 4.27 2.37
C VAL A 140 -13.44 2.96 2.17
N ARG A 141 -13.51 2.15 3.22
CA ARG A 141 -14.22 0.88 3.22
C ARG A 141 -15.10 0.75 4.46
N PRO A 142 -16.28 0.14 4.34
CA PRO A 142 -17.10 -0.16 5.51
C PRO A 142 -16.48 -1.31 6.31
N HIS A 143 -16.44 -1.20 7.63
CA HIS A 143 -16.14 -2.32 8.50
C HIS A 143 -17.27 -3.37 8.40
N PRO A 144 -16.98 -4.66 8.16
CA PRO A 144 -17.97 -5.64 7.72
C PRO A 144 -19.07 -5.92 8.75
N HIS A 145 -18.77 -5.78 10.05
CA HIS A 145 -19.74 -6.04 11.12
C HIS A 145 -20.51 -4.80 11.58
N THR A 146 -19.89 -3.62 11.51
CA THR A 146 -20.47 -2.38 12.08
C THR A 146 -20.98 -1.42 11.00
N GLY A 147 -20.62 -1.65 9.73
CA GLY A 147 -20.91 -0.76 8.61
C GLY A 147 -20.18 0.59 8.68
N GLN A 148 -19.36 0.83 9.71
CA GLN A 148 -18.71 2.12 9.91
C GLN A 148 -17.63 2.34 8.84
N PRO A 149 -17.59 3.52 8.20
CA PRO A 149 -16.55 3.85 7.23
C PRO A 149 -15.19 3.95 7.91
N ALA A 150 -14.19 3.34 7.28
CA ALA A 150 -12.82 3.33 7.72
C ALA A 150 -11.90 3.81 6.61
N PHE A 151 -10.94 4.66 6.95
CA PHE A 151 -9.89 5.10 6.04
C PHE A 151 -8.88 3.96 5.85
N PHE A 152 -9.18 3.06 4.91
CA PHE A 152 -8.46 1.80 4.71
C PHE A 152 -7.73 1.81 3.38
N ASN A 153 -6.52 2.38 3.40
CA ASN A 153 -5.64 2.49 2.24
C ASN A 153 -4.19 2.74 2.70
N ASN A 154 -3.25 2.82 1.75
CA ASN A 154 -1.82 3.07 1.97
C ASN A 154 -1.40 4.50 1.60
N ALA A 155 -2.34 5.45 1.48
CA ALA A 155 -2.01 6.78 0.95
C ALA A 155 -1.13 7.58 1.92
N VAL A 156 -1.38 7.49 3.23
CA VAL A 156 -0.55 8.17 4.26
C VAL A 156 0.86 7.59 4.30
N SER A 157 1.00 6.26 4.31
CA SER A 157 2.32 5.61 4.30
C SER A 157 3.11 5.93 3.01
N ARG A 158 2.45 5.94 1.85
CA ARG A 158 3.05 6.37 0.57
C ARG A 158 3.47 7.82 0.58
N PHE A 159 2.65 8.71 1.15
CA PHE A 159 2.99 10.11 1.33
C PHE A 159 4.24 10.29 2.20
N LEU A 160 4.31 9.64 3.36
CA LEU A 160 5.49 9.72 4.25
C LEU A 160 6.75 9.19 3.57
N ASN A 161 6.64 8.07 2.86
CA ASN A 161 7.75 7.50 2.10
C ASN A 161 8.22 8.47 1.00
N ALA A 162 7.30 9.13 0.30
CA ALA A 162 7.64 10.09 -0.75
C ALA A 162 8.23 11.39 -0.17
N VAL A 163 7.77 11.86 0.99
CA VAL A 163 8.40 12.98 1.73
C VAL A 163 9.83 12.62 2.10
N ALA A 164 10.04 11.44 2.69
CA ALA A 164 11.36 11.01 3.16
C ALA A 164 12.37 10.82 2.01
N ALA A 165 11.88 10.47 0.82
CA ALA A 165 12.70 10.25 -0.37
C ALA A 165 12.83 11.49 -1.28
N ASP A 166 12.19 12.62 -0.92
CA ASP A 166 12.09 13.83 -1.75
C ASP A 166 11.48 13.56 -3.13
N THR A 167 10.41 12.76 -3.16
CA THR A 167 9.74 12.30 -4.39
C THR A 167 8.25 12.65 -4.43
N LEU A 168 7.79 13.60 -3.61
CA LEU A 168 6.39 14.05 -3.63
C LEU A 168 5.97 14.65 -4.98
N LEU A 169 6.89 15.36 -5.63
CA LEU A 169 6.64 16.01 -6.91
C LEU A 169 7.32 15.23 -8.06
N PRO A 170 6.82 15.38 -9.30
CA PRO A 170 7.49 14.82 -10.48
C PRO A 170 8.97 15.24 -10.55
N PRO A 171 9.88 14.35 -10.98
CA PRO A 171 9.61 13.07 -11.65
C PRO A 171 9.38 11.87 -10.71
N HIS A 172 9.25 12.10 -9.39
CA HIS A 172 9.12 11.04 -8.37
C HIS A 172 10.31 10.07 -8.31
N ILE A 173 11.51 10.55 -8.63
CA ILE A 173 12.76 9.78 -8.61
C ILE A 173 13.61 10.32 -7.47
N ASN A 174 14.04 9.43 -6.56
CA ASN A 174 14.87 9.83 -5.44
C ASN A 174 16.34 10.03 -5.86
N LYS A 175 17.19 10.47 -4.93
CA LYS A 175 18.64 10.70 -5.17
C LYS A 175 19.41 9.47 -5.70
N ASP A 176 18.90 8.27 -5.47
CA ASP A 176 19.51 7.00 -5.88
C ASP A 176 18.94 6.51 -7.24
N GLY A 177 18.13 7.34 -7.91
CA GLY A 177 17.53 7.00 -9.21
C GLY A 177 16.30 6.08 -9.10
N VAL A 178 15.78 5.84 -7.89
CA VAL A 178 14.65 4.94 -7.67
C VAL A 178 13.32 5.69 -7.80
N TYR A 179 12.43 5.15 -8.65
CA TYR A 179 11.08 5.68 -8.81
C TYR A 179 10.20 5.33 -7.59
N GLN A 180 9.81 6.35 -6.81
CA GLN A 180 9.09 6.21 -5.55
C GLN A 180 7.97 7.26 -5.42
N PRO A 181 6.87 7.15 -6.18
CA PRO A 181 5.80 8.14 -6.18
C PRO A 181 4.92 8.06 -4.93
N PRO A 182 4.22 9.16 -4.57
CA PRO A 182 3.14 9.14 -3.60
C PRO A 182 1.91 8.41 -4.16
N ALA A 183 0.86 8.34 -3.35
CA ALA A 183 -0.47 8.01 -3.86
C ALA A 183 -1.15 9.24 -4.47
N PHE A 184 -2.01 9.02 -5.45
CA PHE A 184 -2.77 10.05 -6.16
C PHE A 184 -4.26 9.85 -5.94
N TYR A 185 -5.07 10.86 -6.24
CA TYR A 185 -6.50 10.63 -6.47
C TYR A 185 -6.69 9.66 -7.65
N GLY A 186 -7.85 9.03 -7.74
CA GLY A 186 -8.17 8.11 -8.84
C GLY A 186 -8.02 8.71 -10.24
N ASP A 187 -8.17 10.02 -10.39
CA ASP A 187 -7.95 10.74 -11.65
C ASP A 187 -6.46 11.00 -11.99
N GLY A 188 -5.55 10.64 -11.08
CA GLY A 188 -4.10 10.85 -11.21
C GLY A 188 -3.61 12.20 -10.69
N SER A 189 -4.50 13.08 -10.20
CA SER A 189 -4.08 14.32 -9.55
C SER A 189 -3.45 14.08 -8.18
N LEU A 190 -2.49 14.94 -7.80
CA LEU A 190 -1.82 14.84 -6.52
C LEU A 190 -2.78 15.19 -5.38
N ILE A 191 -2.78 14.37 -4.33
CA ILE A 191 -3.55 14.68 -3.11
C ILE A 191 -2.81 15.79 -2.33
N PRO A 192 -3.48 16.90 -1.97
CA PRO A 192 -2.86 18.00 -1.24
C PRO A 192 -2.16 17.56 0.04
N ARG A 193 -0.96 18.12 0.26
CA ARG A 193 -0.09 17.80 1.40
C ARG A 193 -0.77 18.01 2.76
N GLU A 194 -1.58 19.06 2.87
CA GLU A 194 -2.24 19.45 4.12
C GLU A 194 -3.19 18.38 4.70
N TYR A 195 -3.82 17.61 3.82
CA TYR A 195 -4.70 16.51 4.23
C TYR A 195 -3.90 15.38 4.86
N PHE A 196 -2.77 15.02 4.28
CA PHE A 196 -1.89 14.00 4.86
C PHE A 196 -1.14 14.48 6.09
N ASP A 197 -0.74 15.75 6.15
CA ASP A 197 -0.17 16.31 7.39
C ASP A 197 -1.16 16.21 8.55
N SER A 198 -2.45 16.50 8.30
CA SER A 198 -3.50 16.33 9.30
C SER A 198 -3.73 14.86 9.65
N ALA A 199 -3.72 13.95 8.66
CA ALA A 199 -3.83 12.51 8.90
C ALA A 199 -2.68 12.00 9.80
N VAL A 200 -1.45 12.43 9.53
CA VAL A 200 -0.27 12.08 10.33
C VAL A 200 -0.41 12.58 11.76
N GLU A 201 -0.91 13.80 11.95
CA GLU A 201 -1.14 14.36 13.29
C GLU A 201 -2.22 13.58 14.04
N PHE A 202 -3.34 13.28 13.40
CA PHE A 202 -4.39 12.45 13.98
C PHE A 202 -3.89 11.07 14.38
N ILE A 203 -3.16 10.38 13.49
CA ILE A 203 -2.55 9.07 13.80
C ILE A 203 -1.61 9.18 15.01
N LYS A 204 -0.80 10.24 15.12
CA LYS A 204 0.07 10.44 16.30
C LYS A 204 -0.72 10.61 17.59
N GLN A 205 -1.87 11.27 17.53
CA GLN A 205 -2.72 11.53 18.70
C GLN A 205 -3.54 10.31 19.12
N THR A 206 -3.99 9.49 18.16
CA THR A 206 -4.92 8.38 18.43
C THR A 206 -4.28 7.01 18.46
N ARG A 207 -3.00 6.90 18.08
CA ARG A 207 -2.28 5.62 18.14
C ARG A 207 -2.13 5.15 19.58
N VAL A 208 -2.23 3.84 19.76
CA VAL A 208 -1.78 3.12 20.94
C VAL A 208 -0.41 2.56 20.64
N LEU A 209 0.57 2.82 21.52
CA LEU A 209 1.88 2.18 21.46
C LEU A 209 1.85 0.93 22.33
N ILE A 210 1.89 -0.25 21.72
CA ILE A 210 1.98 -1.50 22.46
C ILE A 210 3.42 -1.70 22.91
N GLU A 211 3.66 -1.54 24.21
CA GLU A 211 4.90 -1.96 24.87
C GLU A 211 4.89 -3.48 25.04
N TRP A 212 5.91 -4.14 24.53
CA TRP A 212 5.94 -5.60 24.44
C TRP A 212 6.65 -6.26 25.62
N THR A 213 5.99 -7.27 26.18
CA THR A 213 6.60 -8.25 27.09
C THR A 213 6.72 -9.60 26.39
N LYS A 214 7.79 -10.35 26.69
CA LYS A 214 7.98 -11.69 26.15
C LYS A 214 6.76 -12.57 26.45
N GLY A 215 6.18 -13.14 25.40
CA GLY A 215 5.00 -14.00 25.48
C GLY A 215 3.69 -13.29 25.14
N ASP A 216 3.68 -11.96 25.02
CA ASP A 216 2.49 -11.21 24.63
C ASP A 216 1.99 -11.61 23.24
N VAL A 217 0.67 -11.65 23.11
CA VAL A 217 -0.04 -11.89 21.86
C VAL A 217 -1.05 -10.76 21.66
N VAL A 218 -0.96 -10.07 20.54
CA VAL A 218 -2.00 -9.13 20.09
C VAL A 218 -2.69 -9.73 18.88
N LEU A 219 -4.00 -9.92 19.00
CA LEU A 219 -4.89 -10.24 17.89
C LEU A 219 -5.60 -8.95 17.46
N MET A 220 -5.44 -8.59 16.19
CA MET A 220 -6.05 -7.41 15.60
C MET A 220 -7.04 -7.81 14.52
N ASP A 221 -8.23 -7.23 14.56
CA ASP A 221 -9.18 -7.23 13.46
C ASP A 221 -8.74 -6.20 12.41
N VAL A 222 -8.47 -6.67 11.20
CA VAL A 222 -8.09 -5.84 10.04
C VAL A 222 -9.09 -6.04 8.89
N SER A 223 -10.31 -6.43 9.22
CA SER A 223 -11.36 -6.76 8.27
C SER A 223 -12.06 -5.51 7.74
N TYR A 224 -12.18 -5.44 6.41
CA TYR A 224 -12.90 -4.37 5.73
C TYR A 224 -13.67 -4.95 4.55
N GLY A 225 -14.93 -4.54 4.42
CA GLY A 225 -15.80 -4.97 3.34
C GLY A 225 -15.47 -4.29 2.02
N ASP A 226 -16.04 -4.84 0.96
CA ASP A 226 -16.16 -4.09 -0.29
C ASP A 226 -17.25 -3.02 -0.17
N ILE A 227 -17.08 -1.94 -0.92
CA ILE A 227 -18.16 -0.98 -1.12
C ILE A 227 -19.28 -1.76 -1.82
N ARG A 228 -20.43 -1.91 -1.16
CA ARG A 228 -21.63 -2.42 -1.82
C ARG A 228 -21.99 -1.38 -2.87
N HIS A 229 -21.84 -1.72 -4.15
CA HIS A 229 -22.54 -1.00 -5.19
C HIS A 229 -24.02 -1.35 -5.04
N GLU A 230 -24.76 -0.50 -4.32
CA GLU A 230 -26.20 -0.48 -4.41
C GLU A 230 -26.53 0.00 -5.84
N CYS A 231 -27.10 -0.91 -6.65
CA CYS A 231 -27.77 -0.58 -7.90
C CYS A 231 -29.17 -0.05 -7.60
#